data_AF-A0A3A9EHA8-F1
#
_entry.id   AF-A0A3A9EHA8-F1
#
_cell.length_a   1.000
_cell.length_b   1.000
_cell.length_c   1.000
_cell.angle_alpha   90.00
_cell.angle_beta   90.00
_cell.angle_gamma   90.00
#
_symmetry.space_group_name_H-M   'P 1'
#
loop_
_entity.id
_entity.type
_entity.pdbx_description
1 polymer ?
#
loop_
_entity_poly.entity_id
_entity_poly.type
_entity_poly.pdbx_seq_one_letter_code
_entity_poly.pdbx_strand_id
1 'polypeptide(L)' 'MKEFTRDERIMMMLYNPGTRAGLIAELEAMRLQLTPSERRLGRLSKSVLEKLDGMTDAEFDSLDLYPDV' A
#
# COMPACT_ATOMS: atom_id res chain seq x y z
N MET A 1 -2.57 -12.98 -9.14
CA MET A 1 -2.25 -11.63 -8.66
C MET A 1 -0.76 -11.38 -8.78
N LYS A 2 -0.32 -10.13 -8.99
CA LYS A 2 1.12 -9.80 -8.95
C LYS A 2 1.50 -9.58 -7.48
N GLU A 3 2.49 -10.33 -7.02
CA GLU A 3 3.08 -10.16 -5.68
C GLU A 3 3.51 -8.71 -5.40
N PHE A 4 3.47 -8.31 -4.13
CA PHE A 4 4.06 -7.05 -3.70
C PHE A 4 5.59 -7.15 -3.69
N THR A 5 6.22 -6.18 -4.31
CA THR A 5 7.66 -5.94 -4.23
C THR A 5 8.05 -5.47 -2.83
N ARG A 6 9.35 -5.52 -2.54
CA ARG A 6 9.88 -5.05 -1.25
C ARG A 6 9.53 -3.59 -0.95
N ASP A 7 9.66 -2.69 -1.93
CA ASP A 7 9.34 -1.26 -1.76
C ASP A 7 7.85 -1.04 -1.48
N GLU A 8 6.98 -1.83 -2.13
CA GLU A 8 5.54 -1.79 -1.89
C GLU A 8 5.21 -2.29 -0.49
N ARG A 9 5.81 -3.42 -0.05
CA ARG A 9 5.62 -3.94 1.32
C ARG A 9 6.08 -2.92 2.37
N ILE A 10 7.25 -2.29 2.18
CA ILE A 10 7.73 -1.24 3.09
C ILE A 10 6.74 -0.07 3.13
N MET A 11 6.24 0.39 1.98
CA MET A 11 5.22 1.43 1.96
C MET A 11 3.94 1.01 2.70
N MET A 12 3.47 -0.22 2.49
CA MET A 12 2.30 -0.74 3.19
C MET A 12 2.53 -0.76 4.69
N MET A 13 3.68 -1.22 5.18
CA MET A 13 4.02 -1.18 6.60
C MET A 13 4.00 0.25 7.16
N LEU A 14 4.54 1.23 6.43
CA LEU A 14 4.59 2.62 6.91
C LEU A 14 3.22 3.29 7.02
N TYR A 15 2.28 2.92 6.14
CA TYR A 15 0.98 3.59 6.02
C TYR A 15 -0.21 2.72 6.48
N ASN A 16 0.00 1.47 6.91
CA ASN A 16 -1.08 0.56 7.26
C ASN A 16 -1.67 0.88 8.65
N PRO A 17 -2.94 1.31 8.75
CA PRO A 17 -3.61 1.54 10.03
C PRO A 17 -4.24 0.25 10.62
N GLY A 18 -4.04 -0.90 9.96
CA GLY A 18 -4.54 -2.21 10.39
C GLY A 18 -5.65 -2.80 9.53
N THR A 19 -6.12 -2.11 8.48
CA THR A 19 -7.15 -2.62 7.56
C THR A 19 -6.84 -2.26 6.11
N ARG A 20 -7.30 -3.08 5.16
CA ARG A 20 -7.14 -2.83 3.72
C ARG A 20 -7.73 -1.49 3.30
N ALA A 21 -8.98 -1.22 3.70
CA ALA A 21 -9.68 0.02 3.39
C ALA A 21 -8.98 1.24 4.01
N GLY A 22 -8.49 1.11 5.24
CA GLY A 22 -7.74 2.18 5.90
C GLY A 22 -6.42 2.47 5.18
N LEU A 23 -5.67 1.44 4.79
CA LEU A 23 -4.44 1.61 4.03
C LEU A 23 -4.69 2.30 2.68
N ILE A 24 -5.77 1.94 1.97
CA ILE A 24 -6.17 2.63 0.73
C ILE A 24 -6.39 4.13 1.00
N ALA A 25 -7.17 4.45 2.04
CA ALA A 25 -7.46 5.84 2.39
C ALA A 25 -6.19 6.64 2.75
N GLU A 26 -5.27 6.07 3.53
CA GLU A 26 -4.00 6.70 3.89
C GLU A 26 -3.10 6.94 2.66
N LEU A 27 -3.04 5.98 1.74
CA LEU A 27 -2.28 6.13 0.50
C LEU A 27 -2.90 7.17 -0.43
N GLU A 28 -4.24 7.25 -0.52
CA GLU A 28 -4.92 8.31 -1.26
C GLU A 28 -4.68 9.69 -0.65
N ALA A 29 -4.76 9.82 0.68
CA ALA A 29 -4.46 11.05 1.40
C ALA A 29 -3.02 11.51 1.17
N MET A 30 -2.05 10.59 1.24
CA MET A 30 -0.64 10.89 0.92
C MET A 30 -0.49 11.36 -0.52
N ARG A 31 -1.19 10.74 -1.48
CA ARG A 31 -1.13 11.12 -2.89
C ARG A 31 -1.62 12.54 -3.16
N LEU A 32 -2.57 13.04 -2.38
CA LEU A 32 -3.04 14.44 -2.49
C LEU A 32 -1.97 15.46 -2.08
N GLN A 33 -0.98 15.05 -1.29
CA GLN A 33 0.11 15.90 -0.82
C GLN A 33 1.35 15.82 -1.72
N LEU A 34 1.38 14.90 -2.69
CA LEU A 34 2.53 14.72 -3.58
C LEU A 34 2.72 15.90 -4.51
N THR A 35 3.97 16.31 -4.62
CA THR A 35 4.42 17.30 -5.60
C THR A 35 4.77 16.65 -6.94
N PRO A 36 4.80 17.41 -8.05
CA PRO A 36 5.19 16.89 -9.38
C PRO A 36 6.62 16.30 -9.45
N SER A 37 7.48 16.62 -8.48
CA SER A 37 8.83 16.08 -8.34
C SER A 37 8.82 14.64 -7.80
N GLU A 38 7.80 14.24 -7.06
CA GLU A 38 7.71 12.95 -6.36
C GLU A 38 7.13 11.83 -7.23
N ARG A 39 7.46 11.81 -8.52
CA ARG A 39 6.93 10.85 -9.50
C ARG A 39 7.23 9.39 -9.19
N ARG A 40 8.32 9.11 -8.47
CA ARG A 40 8.64 7.73 -8.03
C ARG A 40 7.64 7.28 -6.96
N LEU A 41 7.42 8.13 -5.95
CA LEU A 41 6.49 7.84 -4.86
C LEU A 41 5.05 7.72 -5.38
N GLY A 42 4.64 8.61 -6.29
CA GLY A 42 3.33 8.54 -6.94
C GLY A 42 3.12 7.31 -7.83
N ARG A 43 4.17 6.76 -8.46
CA ARG A 43 4.08 5.49 -9.19
C ARG A 43 4.01 4.29 -8.26
N LEU A 44 4.80 4.31 -7.17
CA LEU A 44 4.81 3.26 -6.17
C LEU A 44 3.44 3.14 -5.49
N SER A 45 2.88 4.24 -4.98
CA SER A 45 1.57 4.23 -4.32
C SER A 45 0.44 3.83 -5.28
N LYS A 46 0.53 4.20 -6.57
CA LYS A 46 -0.45 3.75 -7.59
C LYS A 46 -0.41 2.22 -7.76
N SER A 47 0.78 1.64 -7.85
CA SER A 47 0.97 0.20 -7.97
C SER A 47 0.45 -0.56 -6.75
N VAL A 48 0.67 -0.02 -5.54
CA VAL A 48 0.10 -0.59 -4.31
C VAL A 48 -1.42 -0.53 -4.34
N LEU A 49 -2.00 0.62 -4.65
CA LEU A 49 -3.46 0.80 -4.70
C LEU A 49 -4.13 -0.15 -5.71
N GLU A 50 -3.58 -0.29 -6.91
CA GLU A 50 -4.11 -1.21 -7.94
C GLU A 50 -4.11 -2.67 -7.47
N LYS A 51 -3.11 -3.08 -6.68
CA LYS A 51 -3.05 -4.42 -6.09
C LYS A 51 -4.04 -4.58 -4.94
N LEU A 52 -4.15 -3.58 -4.07
CA LEU A 52 -5.10 -3.58 -2.94
C LEU A 52 -6.57 -3.59 -3.40
N ASP A 53 -6.87 -2.93 -4.52
CA ASP A 53 -8.21 -2.92 -5.11
C ASP A 53 -8.57 -4.29 -5.72
N GLY A 54 -7.56 -4.99 -6.24
CA GLY A 54 -7.70 -6.33 -6.80
C GLY A 54 -7.72 -7.48 -5.78
N MET A 55 -7.72 -7.20 -4.48
CA MET A 55 -7.71 -8.21 -3.42
C MET A 55 -8.78 -8.00 -2.36
N THR A 56 -9.14 -9.08 -1.69
CA THR A 56 -10.10 -9.13 -0.60
C THR A 56 -9.45 -8.77 0.74
N ASP A 57 -10.27 -8.43 1.74
CA ASP A 57 -9.78 -8.17 3.10
C ASP A 57 -9.10 -9.43 3.70
N ALA A 58 -9.61 -10.63 3.41
CA ALA A 58 -9.02 -11.89 3.87
C ALA A 58 -7.63 -12.16 3.25
N GLU A 59 -7.44 -11.82 1.97
CA GLU A 59 -6.13 -11.89 1.33
C GLU A 59 -5.17 -10.85 1.92
N PHE A 60 -5.67 -9.66 2.22
CA PHE A 60 -4.88 -8.61 2.87
C PHE A 60 -4.39 -9.04 4.27
N ASP A 61 -5.28 -9.62 5.09
CA ASP A 61 -4.93 -10.10 6.44
C ASP A 61 -3.87 -11.22 6.38
N SER A 62 -3.82 -11.98 5.29
CA SER A 62 -2.82 -13.04 5.07
C SER A 62 -1.42 -12.53 4.69
N LEU A 63 -1.26 -11.24 4.35
CA LEU A 63 0.01 -10.68 3.86
C LEU A 63 1.11 -10.60 4.92
N ASP A 64 0.73 -10.76 6.20
CA ASP A 64 1.58 -10.65 7.38
C ASP A 64 2.64 -9.54 7.23
N LEU A 65 2.17 -8.29 7.28
CA LEU A 65 3.01 -7.12 7.05
C LEU A 65 4.02 -6.90 8.18
N TYR A 66 3.79 -7.50 9.35
CA TYR A 66 4.65 -7.40 10.52
C TYR A 66 4.93 -8.82 11.02
N PRO A 67 5.84 -9.56 10.35
CA PRO A 67 6.20 -10.89 10.84
C PRO A 67 6.74 -10.75 12.25
N ASP A 68 6.10 -11.46 13.19
CA ASP A 68 6.55 -11.54 14.57
C ASP A 68 8.00 -12.04 14.58
N VAL A 69 8.86 -11.23 15.19
CA VAL A 69 10.34 -11.36 15.24
C VAL A 69 10.81 -12.70 15.79
#